data_AF-A0A7C4HUJ1-F1
#
_entry.id   AF-A0A7C4HUJ1-F1
#
_cell.length_a   1.000
_cell.length_b   1.000
_cell.length_c   1.000
_cell.angle_alpha   90.00
_cell.angle_beta   90.00
_cell.angle_gamma   90.00
#
_symmetry.space_group_name_H-M   'P 1'
#
loop_
_entity.id
_entity.type
_entity.pdbx_description
1 polymer ?
#
loop_
_entity_poly.entity_id
_entity_poly.type
_entity_poly.pdbx_seq_one_letter_code
_entity_poly.pdbx_strand_id
1 'polypeptide(L)'
;MPLRLRIRAPPEWGVEPVPKEHKILRGIDFFVLWSSLGVGLLVLVAGSLLVPGLGLLEAFLVALAGSIIGSLMLASAGLIGSRYGVPTMVSLRPILGIK
;
A
#
# COMPACT_ATOMS: atom_id res chain seq x y z
N MET A 1 -26.09 -12.50 -33.55
CA MET A 1 -24.72 -11.94 -33.48
C MET A 1 -24.36 -11.74 -32.00
N PRO A 2 -23.38 -12.46 -31.43
CA PRO A 2 -23.01 -12.23 -30.04
C PRO A 2 -22.28 -10.88 -29.91
N LEU A 3 -22.75 -10.02 -29.00
CA LEU A 3 -22.09 -8.76 -28.64
C LEU A 3 -20.70 -9.10 -28.07
N ARG A 4 -19.62 -8.82 -28.81
CA ARG A 4 -18.27 -8.80 -28.23
C ARG A 4 -18.17 -7.56 -27.35
N LEU A 5 -18.33 -7.72 -26.04
CA LEU A 5 -17.95 -6.73 -25.04
C LEU A 5 -16.49 -6.35 -25.29
N ARG A 6 -16.27 -5.15 -25.83
CA ARG A 6 -14.96 -4.63 -26.20
C ARG A 6 -14.29 -4.11 -24.93
N ILE A 7 -13.91 -5.03 -24.04
CA ILE A 7 -13.16 -4.72 -22.81
C ILE A 7 -11.81 -4.18 -23.27
N ARG A 8 -11.60 -2.87 -23.06
CA ARG A 8 -10.35 -2.21 -23.38
C ARG A 8 -9.43 -2.41 -22.17
N ALA A 9 -8.28 -3.04 -22.38
CA ALA A 9 -7.29 -3.19 -21.30
C ALA A 9 -6.86 -1.80 -20.81
N PRO A 10 -6.65 -1.63 -19.49
CA PRO A 10 -6.07 -0.40 -18.97
C PRO A 10 -4.66 -0.21 -19.56
N PRO A 11 -4.23 1.04 -19.79
CA PRO A 11 -2.87 1.32 -20.22
C PRO A 11 -1.86 0.76 -19.21
N GLU A 12 -0.85 0.05 -19.71
CA GLU A 12 0.24 -0.54 -18.93
C GLU A 12 1.55 0.18 -19.23
N TRP A 13 2.14 0.82 -18.22
CA TRP A 13 3.39 1.59 -18.34
C TRP A 13 4.64 0.77 -18.01
N GLY A 14 4.51 -0.54 -17.80
CA GLY A 14 5.66 -1.44 -17.62
C GLY A 14 6.68 -0.95 -16.58
N VAL A 15 7.89 -0.65 -17.06
CA VAL A 15 9.01 -0.14 -16.25
C VAL A 15 9.17 1.38 -16.35
N GLU A 16 8.46 1.99 -17.29
CA GLU A 16 8.46 3.41 -17.55
C GLU A 16 7.71 4.18 -16.46
N PRO A 17 8.14 5.41 -16.13
CA PRO A 17 7.41 6.27 -15.20
C PRO A 17 5.98 6.56 -15.68
N VAL A 18 5.02 6.46 -14.76
CA VAL A 18 3.63 6.87 -15.01
C VAL A 18 3.57 8.37 -15.35
N PRO A 19 2.93 8.78 -16.48
CA PRO A 19 2.77 10.17 -16.86
C PRO A 19 2.04 11.01 -15.81
N LYS A 20 2.33 12.31 -15.76
CA LYS A 20 1.78 13.21 -14.73
C LYS A 20 0.25 13.27 -14.77
N GLU A 21 -0.34 13.24 -15.97
CA GLU A 21 -1.80 13.26 -16.14
C GLU A 21 -2.50 12.05 -15.48
N HIS A 22 -1.78 10.95 -15.26
CA HIS A 22 -2.31 9.72 -14.67
C HIS A 22 -1.95 9.55 -13.18
N LYS A 23 -1.20 10.48 -12.58
CA LYS A 23 -0.92 10.52 -11.13
C LYS A 23 -2.08 11.18 -10.37
N ILE A 24 -3.25 10.55 -10.43
CA ILE A 24 -4.52 11.13 -9.94
C ILE A 24 -4.85 10.83 -8.48
N LEU A 25 -4.15 9.88 -7.85
CA LEU A 25 -4.44 9.45 -6.47
C LEU A 25 -4.18 10.59 -5.48
N ARG A 26 -5.23 10.98 -4.75
CA ARG A 26 -5.21 11.99 -3.70
C ARG A 26 -4.98 11.32 -2.34
N GLY A 27 -4.71 12.11 -1.31
CA GLY A 27 -4.50 11.60 0.05
C GLY A 27 -5.65 10.74 0.57
N ILE A 28 -6.90 11.09 0.23
CA ILE A 28 -8.08 10.30 0.62
C ILE A 28 -8.13 8.94 -0.09
N ASP A 29 -7.73 8.89 -1.36
CA ASP A 29 -7.70 7.63 -2.12
C ASP A 29 -6.65 6.69 -1.52
N PHE A 30 -5.49 7.24 -1.13
CA PHE A 30 -4.48 6.49 -0.38
C PHE A 30 -4.99 6.01 0.98
N PHE A 31 -5.71 6.87 1.72
CA PHE A 31 -6.29 6.48 3.01
C PHE A 31 -7.26 5.31 2.87
N VAL A 32 -8.17 5.35 1.89
CA VAL A 32 -9.12 4.26 1.63
C VAL A 32 -8.40 2.99 1.18
N LEU A 33 -7.44 3.11 0.25
CA LEU A 33 -6.64 1.99 -0.24
C LEU A 33 -5.91 1.29 0.91
N TRP A 34 -5.24 2.04 1.78
CA TRP A 34 -4.47 1.49 2.90
C TRP A 34 -5.33 1.01 4.07
N SER A 35 -6.45 1.67 4.36
CA SER A 35 -7.37 1.22 5.41
C SER A 35 -7.95 -0.16 5.10
N SER A 36 -8.14 -0.47 3.81
CA SER A 36 -8.59 -1.80 3.39
C SER A 36 -7.60 -2.91 3.76
N LEU A 37 -6.29 -2.62 3.79
CA LEU A 37 -5.25 -3.58 4.17
C LEU A 37 -5.33 -3.96 5.66
N GLY A 38 -5.81 -3.03 6.50
CA GLY A 38 -6.02 -3.26 7.93
C GLY A 38 -7.13 -4.28 8.24
N VAL A 39 -8.00 -4.58 7.27
CA VAL A 39 -9.13 -5.51 7.43
C VAL A 39 -8.73 -6.92 6.93
N GLY A 40 -7.53 -7.35 7.30
CA GLY A 40 -6.99 -8.67 6.95
C GLY A 40 -7.08 -9.67 8.10
N LEU A 41 -7.19 -10.96 7.78
CA LEU A 41 -7.19 -12.05 8.79
C LEU A 41 -5.96 -11.97 9.72
N LEU A 42 -4.79 -11.64 9.17
CA LEU A 42 -3.55 -11.52 9.94
C LEU A 42 -3.60 -10.41 10.99
N VAL A 43 -4.38 -9.35 10.77
CA VAL A 43 -4.55 -8.28 11.76
C VAL A 43 -5.36 -8.78 12.96
N LEU A 44 -6.42 -9.55 12.70
CA LEU A 44 -7.21 -10.19 13.76
C LEU A 44 -6.38 -11.20 14.55
N VAL A 45 -5.57 -12.02 13.86
CA VAL A 45 -4.67 -12.98 14.52
C VAL A 45 -3.60 -12.25 15.33
N ALA A 46 -2.97 -11.20 14.81
CA ALA A 46 -2.01 -10.41 15.57
C ALA A 46 -2.66 -9.75 16.81
N GLY A 47 -3.90 -9.28 16.67
CA GLY A 47 -4.70 -8.75 17.78
C GLY A 47 -4.97 -9.78 18.89
N SER A 48 -5.29 -11.02 18.53
CA SER A 48 -5.56 -12.08 19.52
C SER A 48 -4.32 -12.45 20.34
N LEU A 49 -3.12 -12.28 19.79
CA LEU A 49 -1.86 -12.51 20.50
C LEU A 49 -1.58 -11.47 21.59
N LEU A 50 -2.23 -10.30 21.57
CA LEU A 50 -2.05 -9.25 22.58
C LEU A 50 -2.90 -9.49 23.84
N VAL A 51 -4.08 -10.08 23.69
CA VAL A 51 -5.07 -10.27 24.78
C VAL A 51 -4.57 -11.08 25.99
N PRO A 52 -3.76 -12.16 25.86
CA PRO A 52 -3.30 -12.88 27.05
C PRO A 52 -2.32 -12.08 27.93
N GLY A 53 -1.76 -10.97 27.43
CA GLY A 53 -0.78 -10.16 28.16
C GLY A 53 -1.18 -8.72 28.45
N LEU A 54 -2.25 -8.20 27.84
CA LEU A 54 -2.65 -6.79 27.90
C LEU A 54 -4.17 -6.65 28.08
N GLY A 55 -4.59 -5.63 28.83
CA GLY A 55 -5.98 -5.21 28.87
C GLY A 55 -6.45 -4.62 27.53
N LEU A 56 -7.76 -4.48 27.32
CA LEU A 56 -8.33 -3.97 26.06
C LEU A 56 -7.79 -2.58 25.69
N LEU A 57 -7.72 -1.66 26.67
CA LEU A 57 -7.23 -0.30 26.45
C LEU A 57 -5.74 -0.28 26.10
N GLU A 58 -4.94 -1.10 26.77
CA GLU A 58 -3.50 -1.20 26.52
C GLU A 58 -3.24 -1.80 25.13
N ALA A 59 -3.93 -2.89 24.78
CA ALA A 59 -3.86 -3.50 23.46
C ALA A 59 -4.26 -2.50 22.35
N PHE A 60 -5.29 -1.68 22.59
CA PHE A 60 -5.69 -0.62 21.66
C PHE A 60 -4.59 0.45 21.51
N LEU A 61 -4.00 0.93 22.60
CA LEU A 61 -2.93 1.93 22.56
C LEU A 61 -1.67 1.39 21.86
N VAL A 62 -1.29 0.14 22.13
CA VAL A 62 -0.17 -0.53 21.46
C VAL A 62 -0.44 -0.69 19.97
N ALA A 63 -1.65 -1.13 19.59
CA ALA A 63 -2.05 -1.24 18.19
C ALA A 63 -2.05 0.12 17.48
N LEU A 64 -2.52 1.18 18.14
CA LEU A 64 -2.52 2.53 17.59
C LEU A 64 -1.09 3.05 17.40
N ALA A 65 -0.22 2.90 18.41
CA ALA A 65 1.18 3.31 18.33
C ALA A 65 1.93 2.55 17.23
N GLY A 66 1.77 1.22 17.17
CA GLY A 66 2.33 0.39 16.12
C GLY A 66 1.83 0.79 14.73
N SER A 67 0.55 1.12 14.61
CA SER A 67 -0.04 1.59 13.34
C SER A 67 0.56 2.92 12.90
N ILE A 68 0.73 3.89 13.81
CA ILE A 68 1.38 5.17 13.49
C ILE A 68 2.81 4.93 13.00
N ILE A 69 3.60 4.14 13.74
CA ILE A 69 5.00 3.85 13.38
C ILE A 69 5.06 3.15 12.02
N GLY A 70 4.25 2.10 11.81
CA GLY A 70 4.18 1.36 10.55
C GLY A 70 3.73 2.23 9.38
N SER A 71 2.72 3.08 9.58
CA SER A 71 2.24 4.01 8.56
C SER A 71 3.31 5.05 8.18
N LEU A 72 4.13 5.52 9.11
CA LEU A 72 5.26 6.40 8.79
C LEU A 72 6.29 5.70 7.90
N MET A 73 6.62 4.45 8.21
CA MET A 73 7.52 3.64 7.38
C MET A 73 6.94 3.44 5.97
N LEU A 74 5.66 3.08 5.87
CA LEU A 74 4.97 2.90 4.58
C LEU A 74 4.86 4.21 3.79
N ALA A 75 4.58 5.34 4.45
CA ALA A 75 4.52 6.65 3.83
C ALA A 75 5.88 7.06 3.25
N SER A 76 6.99 6.72 3.91
CA SER A 76 8.34 6.99 3.39
C SER A 76 8.59 6.28 2.05
N ALA A 77 8.20 5.02 1.92
CA ALA A 77 8.27 4.27 0.67
C ALA A 77 7.27 4.81 -0.38
N GLY A 78 6.06 5.16 0.06
CA GLY A 78 5.02 5.75 -0.78
C GLY A 78 5.45 7.09 -1.42
N LEU A 79 6.25 7.90 -0.71
CA LEU A 79 6.79 9.15 -1.23
C LEU A 79 7.70 8.92 -2.45
N ILE A 80 8.55 7.89 -2.40
CA ILE A 80 9.42 7.51 -3.51
C ILE A 80 8.55 7.06 -4.70
N GLY A 81 7.59 6.16 -4.46
CA GLY A 81 6.67 5.68 -5.50
C GLY A 81 5.86 6.80 -6.16
N SER A 82 5.34 7.75 -5.38
CA SER A 82 4.56 8.90 -5.87
C SER A 82 5.42 9.85 -6.73
N ARG A 83 6.64 10.14 -6.26
CA ARG A 83 7.56 11.05 -6.95
C ARG A 83 8.04 10.49 -8.29
N TYR A 84 8.60 9.28 -8.28
CA TYR A 84 9.22 8.69 -9.47
C TYR A 84 8.21 7.98 -10.37
N GLY A 85 7.12 7.44 -9.83
CA GLY A 85 6.06 6.79 -10.62
C GLY A 85 6.51 5.51 -11.31
N VAL A 86 7.54 4.83 -10.81
CA VAL A 86 8.03 3.55 -11.34
C VAL A 86 7.76 2.43 -10.33
N PRO A 87 7.63 1.16 -10.79
CA PRO A 87 7.45 0.03 -9.90
C PRO A 87 8.59 -0.12 -8.88
N THR A 88 8.30 -0.66 -7.70
CA THR A 88 9.29 -0.92 -6.64
C THR A 88 10.51 -1.71 -7.17
N MET A 89 10.26 -2.69 -8.04
CA MET A 89 11.28 -3.52 -8.66
C MET A 89 12.26 -2.72 -9.53
N VAL A 90 11.83 -1.58 -10.10
CA VAL A 90 12.69 -0.65 -10.86
C VAL A 90 13.41 0.31 -9.91
N SER A 91 12.72 0.86 -8.91
CA SER A 91 13.29 1.76 -7.90
C SER A 91 14.45 1.16 -7.12
N LEU A 92 14.47 -0.17 -6.94
CA LEU A 92 15.51 -0.89 -6.19
C LEU A 92 16.75 -1.25 -7.02
N ARG A 93 16.70 -1.14 -8.35
CA ARG A 93 17.84 -1.48 -9.24
C ARG A 93 19.16 -0.79 -8.89
N PRO A 94 19.19 0.50 -8.47
CA PRO A 94 20.45 1.15 -8.09
C PRO A 94 21.13 0.52 -6.86
N ILE A 95 20.37 -0.15 -6.00
CA ILE A 95 20.87 -0.75 -4.75
C ILE A 95 21.18 -2.23 -4.97
N LEU A 96 20.28 -2.96 -5.62
CA LEU A 96 20.35 -4.43 -5.74
C LEU A 96 20.98 -4.90 -7.05
N GLY A 97 21.12 -4.03 -8.05
CA GLY A 97 21.52 -4.40 -9.39
C GLY A 97 20.34 -4.86 -10.26
N ILE A 98 20.67 -5.36 -11.45
CA ILE A 98 19.74 -5.72 -12.53
C ILE A 98 19.89 -7.18 -12.99
N LYS A 99 20.58 -8.00 -12.20
CA LYS A 99 20.88 -9.39 -12.52
C LYS A 99 20.21 -10.34 -11.54
#